data_AF-A0A7V7VPS0-F1
#
_entry.id   AF-A0A7V7VPS0-F1
#
_cell.length_a   1.000
_cell.length_b   1.000
_cell.length_c   1.000
_cell.angle_alpha   90.00
_cell.angle_beta   90.00
_cell.angle_gamma   90.00
#
_symmetry.space_group_name_H-M   'P 1'
#
loop_
_entity.id
_entity.type
_entity.pdbx_description
1 polymer ?
#
loop_
_entity_poly.entity_id
_entity_poly.type
_entity_poly.pdbx_seq_one_letter_code
_entity_poly.pdbx_strand_id
1 'polypeptide(L)'
;MKQIILLLLFLNTCFGISYGLDRLLPDLVIMKDGTRYEGLIIKSNAKEIILQQSLGERIINKASVQRINDADKSMVYFADLVDPDKAPPWRMMVQDLRCNDMVKSFFQIPATRIDEGYLKNVPYLSFQVNNHGEMNVYGNPKDPACVELGSYARGERLEKFQELAREFLAGYISSRSALATFYSLNLKGEEKRAGKFIFKIKPPTESDSFGAWWISIYDPERLAKARLNDAEYQKLTLPFDQIRNKNGVLKKNRELQHHDFLQTSMMDWFGKLPGFYGFYRDGANQLKVVPYISSSN
;
A
#
# COMPACT_ATOMS: atom_id res chain seq x y z
N MET A 1 -34.56 -41.00 52.41
CA MET A 1 -33.42 -40.61 51.55
C MET A 1 -33.94 -40.21 50.18
N LYS A 2 -34.17 -38.92 49.95
CA LYS A 2 -34.28 -38.26 48.63
C LYS A 2 -34.11 -36.76 48.92
N GLN A 3 -33.18 -36.16 48.19
CA GLN A 3 -32.45 -34.95 48.56
C GLN A 3 -33.31 -33.67 48.55
N ILE A 4 -32.91 -32.79 49.46
CA ILE A 4 -33.41 -31.45 49.76
C ILE A 4 -32.76 -30.42 48.81
N ILE A 5 -33.61 -29.56 48.24
CA ILE A 5 -33.49 -28.12 47.97
C ILE A 5 -32.07 -27.51 48.07
N LEU A 6 -31.61 -26.86 47.00
CA LEU A 6 -31.24 -25.44 47.04
C LEU A 6 -31.13 -24.83 45.63
N LEU A 7 -32.10 -23.98 45.30
CA LEU A 7 -32.09 -23.09 44.15
C LEU A 7 -31.19 -21.90 44.50
N LEU A 8 -29.94 -21.91 44.04
CA LEU A 8 -29.02 -20.77 44.17
C LEU A 8 -29.07 -19.94 42.89
N LEU A 9 -29.92 -18.92 42.92
CA LEU A 9 -29.88 -17.75 42.04
C LEU A 9 -28.56 -17.01 42.27
N PHE A 10 -27.55 -17.30 41.46
CA PHE A 10 -26.42 -16.39 41.29
C PHE A 10 -26.79 -15.32 40.26
N LEU A 11 -27.39 -14.24 40.75
CA LEU A 11 -27.23 -12.91 40.15
C LEU A 11 -25.76 -12.51 40.29
N ASN A 12 -24.94 -12.85 39.30
CA ASN A 12 -23.69 -12.13 39.06
C ASN A 12 -23.94 -11.10 37.96
N THR A 13 -24.44 -9.95 38.39
CA THR A 13 -24.20 -8.66 37.74
C THR A 13 -22.71 -8.37 37.77
N CYS A 14 -21.97 -8.97 36.84
CA CYS A 14 -20.65 -8.47 36.49
C CYS A 14 -20.83 -7.59 35.26
N PHE A 15 -20.72 -6.29 35.51
CA PHE A 15 -20.53 -5.23 34.53
C PHE A 15 -19.89 -5.78 33.26
N GLY A 16 -20.73 -5.98 32.23
CA GLY A 16 -20.23 -5.91 30.87
C GLY A 16 -19.66 -4.50 30.76
N ILE A 17 -18.33 -4.39 30.80
CA ILE A 17 -17.68 -3.19 30.30
C ILE A 17 -18.02 -3.21 28.81
N SER A 18 -19.15 -2.61 28.49
CA SER A 18 -19.49 -2.21 27.14
C SER A 18 -18.44 -1.16 26.79
N TYR A 19 -17.30 -1.62 26.28
CA TYR A 19 -16.34 -0.72 25.65
C TYR A 19 -17.06 -0.18 24.42
N GLY A 20 -17.61 1.02 24.60
CA GLY A 20 -18.30 1.78 23.57
C GLY A 20 -17.45 1.87 22.30
N LEU A 21 -18.15 1.68 21.19
CA LEU A 21 -17.73 1.75 19.79
C LEU A 21 -17.33 3.19 19.35
N ASP A 22 -16.45 3.88 20.09
CA ASP A 22 -16.08 5.28 19.83
C ASP A 22 -14.59 5.48 19.47
N ARG A 23 -14.08 4.92 18.35
CA ARG A 23 -12.63 4.98 18.02
C ARG A 23 -12.27 4.99 16.52
N LEU A 24 -12.39 6.10 15.76
CA LEU A 24 -12.13 6.07 14.28
C LEU A 24 -11.80 7.44 13.56
N LEU A 25 -10.65 8.13 13.73
CA LEU A 25 -10.33 9.37 12.94
C LEU A 25 -8.84 9.57 12.52
N PRO A 26 -8.55 10.17 11.33
CA PRO A 26 -7.18 10.51 10.85
C PRO A 26 -6.52 11.67 11.62
N ASP A 27 -5.18 11.72 11.65
CA ASP A 27 -4.44 12.90 12.16
C ASP A 27 -4.71 14.10 11.25
N LEU A 28 -4.86 15.27 11.85
CA LEU A 28 -5.10 16.52 11.12
C LEU A 28 -3.89 17.44 11.27
N VAL A 29 -3.20 17.67 10.16
CA VAL A 29 -2.13 18.68 10.04
C VAL A 29 -2.73 19.97 9.51
N ILE A 30 -2.71 21.02 10.33
CA ILE A 30 -3.18 22.36 9.98
C ILE A 30 -1.96 23.23 9.68
N MET A 31 -1.96 23.82 8.49
CA MET A 31 -0.90 24.68 7.97
C MET A 31 -1.13 26.14 8.38
N LYS A 32 -0.06 26.96 8.38
CA LYS A 32 -0.13 28.40 8.72
C LYS A 32 -0.99 29.23 7.77
N ASP A 33 -1.16 28.76 6.53
CA ASP A 33 -2.05 29.36 5.54
C ASP A 33 -3.52 28.91 5.69
N GLY A 34 -3.81 28.07 6.70
CA GLY A 34 -5.14 27.50 6.94
C GLY A 34 -5.43 26.19 6.21
N THR A 35 -4.54 25.74 5.32
CA THR A 35 -4.66 24.44 4.62
C THR A 35 -4.70 23.29 5.62
N ARG A 36 -5.47 22.26 5.31
CA ARG A 36 -5.68 21.09 6.18
C ARG A 36 -5.31 19.81 5.44
N TYR A 37 -4.48 18.99 6.07
CA TYR A 37 -4.13 17.67 5.58
C TYR A 37 -4.54 16.60 6.58
N GLU A 38 -5.34 15.65 6.13
CA GLU A 38 -5.73 14.47 6.91
C GLU A 38 -4.94 13.24 6.43
N GLY A 39 -4.43 12.47 7.39
CA GLY A 39 -3.68 11.23 7.12
C GLY A 39 -3.11 10.61 8.39
N LEU A 40 -2.29 9.57 8.25
CA LEU A 40 -1.51 9.00 9.34
C LEU A 40 -0.11 9.59 9.32
N ILE A 41 0.35 10.20 10.41
CA ILE A 41 1.73 10.66 10.51
C ILE A 41 2.64 9.44 10.70
N ILE A 42 3.38 9.08 9.65
CA ILE A 42 4.29 7.92 9.64
C ILE A 42 5.74 8.28 9.98
N LYS A 43 6.10 9.57 9.90
CA LYS A 43 7.40 10.09 10.35
C LYS A 43 7.25 11.55 10.76
N SER A 44 7.93 11.94 11.83
CA SER A 44 7.95 13.31 12.33
C SER A 44 9.33 13.61 12.90
N ASN A 45 10.08 14.55 12.30
CA ASN A 45 11.40 14.99 12.81
C ASN A 45 11.41 16.51 13.01
N ALA A 46 12.56 17.13 13.28
CA ALA A 46 12.62 18.58 13.51
C ALA A 46 12.20 19.44 12.29
N LYS A 47 12.34 18.92 11.06
CA LYS A 47 12.15 19.67 9.80
C LYS A 47 10.87 19.32 9.07
N GLU A 48 10.46 18.06 9.10
CA GLU A 48 9.37 17.55 8.25
C GLU A 48 8.46 16.55 8.97
N ILE A 49 7.27 16.40 8.41
CA ILE A 49 6.29 15.36 8.69
C ILE A 49 6.08 14.57 7.39
N ILE A 50 6.09 13.24 7.46
CA ILE A 50 5.58 12.40 6.38
C ILE A 50 4.19 11.92 6.79
N LEU A 51 3.19 12.35 6.02
CA LEU A 51 1.78 12.05 6.23
C LEU A 51 1.31 11.05 5.16
N GLN A 52 0.91 9.85 5.59
CA GLN A 52 0.32 8.84 4.73
C GLN A 52 -1.18 9.11 4.56
N GLN A 53 -1.60 9.41 3.34
CA GLN A 53 -2.97 9.76 2.99
C GLN A 53 -3.68 8.64 2.23
N SER A 54 -4.95 8.90 1.88
CA SER A 54 -5.68 8.35 0.73
C SER A 54 -4.93 7.33 -0.13
N LEU A 55 -4.04 7.96 -0.89
CA LEU A 55 -3.60 7.55 -2.22
C LEU A 55 -2.07 7.66 -2.34
N GLY A 56 -1.36 7.86 -1.23
CA GLY A 56 0.10 8.07 -1.21
C GLY A 56 0.59 8.83 0.02
N GLU A 57 1.85 9.20 0.00
CA GLU A 57 2.57 9.88 1.07
C GLU A 57 2.87 11.33 0.71
N ARG A 58 2.69 12.24 1.67
CA ARG A 58 2.99 13.66 1.53
C ARG A 58 4.07 14.06 2.54
N ILE A 59 5.09 14.76 2.07
CA ILE A 59 6.09 15.38 2.93
C ILE A 59 5.64 16.82 3.20
N ILE A 60 5.58 17.20 4.47
CA ILE A 60 5.11 18.51 4.93
C ILE A 60 6.22 19.16 5.75
N ASN A 61 6.63 20.37 5.36
CA ASN A 61 7.62 21.14 6.11
C ASN A 61 7.03 21.64 7.43
N LYS A 62 7.63 21.29 8.57
CA LYS A 62 7.14 21.69 9.90
C LYS A 62 7.13 23.20 10.12
N ALA A 63 7.99 23.96 9.45
CA ALA A 63 7.98 25.42 9.54
C ALA A 63 6.67 26.04 9.01
N SER A 64 5.98 25.33 8.11
CA SER A 64 4.69 25.72 7.55
C SER A 64 3.49 25.14 8.32
N VAL A 65 3.72 24.27 9.31
CA VAL A 65 2.68 23.69 10.16
C VAL A 65 2.32 24.68 11.27
N GLN A 66 1.02 24.94 11.44
CA GLN A 66 0.48 25.70 12.56
C GLN A 66 0.19 24.78 13.74
N ARG A 67 -0.46 23.65 13.49
CA ARG A 67 -0.93 22.74 14.51
C ARG A 67 -1.05 21.33 13.97
N ILE A 68 -0.71 20.35 14.80
CA ILE A 68 -1.05 18.95 14.57
C ILE A 68 -2.09 18.59 15.61
N ASN A 69 -3.23 18.09 15.17
CA ASN A 69 -4.21 17.48 16.05
C ASN A 69 -4.05 15.98 15.91
N ASP A 70 -3.35 15.40 16.88
CA ASP A 70 -3.29 13.95 17.04
C ASP A 70 -4.70 13.48 17.47
N ALA A 71 -5.25 12.49 16.77
CA ALA A 71 -6.48 11.87 17.22
C ALA A 71 -6.19 11.11 18.52
N ASP A 72 -6.99 11.35 19.57
CA ASP A 72 -6.78 10.75 20.89
C ASP A 72 -6.92 9.20 20.81
N LYS A 73 -5.85 8.49 21.20
CA LYS A 73 -5.73 7.06 21.53
C LYS A 73 -6.39 6.03 20.57
N SER A 74 -5.64 5.73 19.51
CA SER A 74 -5.31 4.40 18.97
C SER A 74 -6.42 3.34 18.80
N MET A 75 -6.86 3.17 17.54
CA MET A 75 -7.10 1.94 16.74
C MET A 75 -8.26 2.23 15.76
N VAL A 76 -8.35 1.83 14.49
CA VAL A 76 -7.49 1.08 13.54
C VAL A 76 -8.14 1.23 12.13
N TYR A 77 -7.36 1.28 11.04
CA TYR A 77 -7.85 1.28 9.64
C TYR A 77 -8.10 -0.13 9.04
N PHE A 78 -8.25 -1.19 9.86
CA PHE A 78 -8.11 -2.60 9.46
C PHE A 78 -9.41 -3.43 9.50
N ALA A 79 -10.58 -2.84 9.28
CA ALA A 79 -11.85 -3.59 9.29
C ALA A 79 -12.08 -4.49 8.05
N ASP A 80 -11.19 -4.49 7.05
CA ASP A 80 -11.29 -5.38 5.87
C ASP A 80 -10.38 -6.62 5.97
N LEU A 81 -9.94 -6.99 7.17
CA LEU A 81 -9.37 -8.30 7.43
C LEU A 81 -10.48 -9.35 7.29
N VAL A 82 -10.14 -10.51 6.75
CA VAL A 82 -10.99 -11.71 6.64
C VAL A 82 -11.86 -11.81 5.37
N ASP A 83 -11.30 -11.50 4.20
CA ASP A 83 -11.75 -12.12 2.95
C ASP A 83 -10.58 -12.94 2.34
N PRO A 84 -10.61 -14.29 2.39
CA PRO A 84 -9.54 -15.11 1.85
C PRO A 84 -9.38 -14.97 0.33
N ASP A 85 -10.37 -14.38 -0.34
CA ASP A 85 -10.33 -14.08 -1.76
C ASP A 85 -9.87 -12.64 -2.05
N LYS A 86 -9.50 -11.83 -1.05
CA LYS A 86 -8.98 -10.47 -1.29
C LYS A 86 -7.57 -10.32 -0.75
N ALA A 87 -6.73 -9.66 -1.56
CA ALA A 87 -5.49 -9.10 -1.04
C ALA A 87 -5.85 -8.00 -0.02
N PRO A 88 -5.10 -7.88 1.08
CA PRO A 88 -5.33 -6.80 2.03
C PRO A 88 -5.14 -5.42 1.37
N PRO A 89 -5.74 -4.37 1.92
CA PRO A 89 -5.50 -3.01 1.46
C PRO A 89 -4.01 -2.64 1.49
N TRP A 90 -3.55 -1.86 0.50
CA TRP A 90 -2.14 -1.52 0.34
C TRP A 90 -1.48 -0.92 1.59
N ARG A 91 -2.23 -0.13 2.36
CA ARG A 91 -1.70 0.53 3.56
C ARG A 91 -1.29 -0.44 4.65
N MET A 92 -1.99 -1.56 4.76
CA MET A 92 -1.65 -2.58 5.74
C MET A 92 -0.31 -3.20 5.38
N MET A 93 -0.13 -3.59 4.11
CA MET A 93 1.12 -4.13 3.61
C MET A 93 2.27 -3.12 3.75
N VAL A 94 2.04 -1.86 3.37
CA VAL A 94 3.06 -0.81 3.50
C VAL A 94 3.42 -0.56 4.97
N GLN A 95 2.44 -0.52 5.87
CA GLN A 95 2.71 -0.29 7.29
C GLN A 95 3.45 -1.48 7.92
N ASP A 96 3.04 -2.70 7.60
CA ASP A 96 3.68 -3.92 8.09
C ASP A 96 5.13 -4.02 7.60
N LEU A 97 5.37 -3.79 6.31
CA LEU A 97 6.73 -3.79 5.76
C LEU A 97 7.60 -2.68 6.35
N ARG A 98 7.02 -1.50 6.59
CA ARG A 98 7.71 -0.37 7.24
C ARG A 98 8.13 -0.69 8.68
N CYS A 99 7.37 -1.52 9.38
CA CYS A 99 7.67 -1.96 10.75
C CYS A 99 8.60 -3.17 10.81
N ASN A 100 8.95 -3.79 9.68
CA ASN A 100 9.85 -4.93 9.65
C ASN A 100 11.29 -4.52 10.03
N ASP A 101 11.93 -5.25 10.95
CA ASP A 101 13.26 -4.92 11.46
C ASP A 101 14.35 -4.87 10.38
N MET A 102 14.18 -5.58 9.26
CA MET A 102 15.11 -5.57 8.13
C MET A 102 14.95 -4.32 7.24
N VAL A 103 13.87 -3.55 7.43
CA VAL A 103 13.59 -2.33 6.66
C VAL A 103 14.05 -1.11 7.46
N LYS A 104 15.16 -0.53 7.01
CA LYS A 104 15.79 0.66 7.61
C LYS A 104 15.36 1.96 6.95
N SER A 105 14.85 1.89 5.72
CA SER A 105 14.24 3.03 5.04
C SER A 105 13.10 2.57 4.14
N PHE A 106 11.98 3.29 4.21
CA PHE A 106 10.81 3.03 3.38
C PHE A 106 10.12 4.35 3.03
N PHE A 107 10.01 4.67 1.74
CA PHE A 107 9.36 5.88 1.26
C PHE A 107 8.85 5.73 -0.18
N GLN A 108 7.79 6.44 -0.52
CA GLN A 108 7.23 6.43 -1.86
C GLN A 108 8.19 7.07 -2.89
N ILE A 109 8.24 6.48 -4.08
CA ILE A 109 8.96 6.98 -5.26
C ILE A 109 8.03 7.01 -6.47
N PRO A 110 8.34 7.79 -7.52
CA PRO A 110 7.60 7.74 -8.77
C PRO A 110 7.55 6.33 -9.35
N ALA A 111 6.41 5.95 -9.92
CA ALA A 111 6.26 4.72 -10.66
C ALA A 111 7.10 4.76 -11.95
N THR A 112 7.80 3.66 -12.24
CA THR A 112 8.51 3.47 -13.50
C THR A 112 7.52 3.07 -14.60
N ARG A 113 7.75 3.54 -15.82
CA ARG A 113 6.95 3.11 -16.97
C ARG A 113 7.21 1.64 -17.29
N ILE A 114 6.14 0.84 -17.31
CA ILE A 114 6.15 -0.54 -17.81
C ILE A 114 5.39 -0.60 -19.13
N ASP A 115 6.10 -0.84 -20.22
CA ASP A 115 5.62 -0.78 -21.60
C ASP A 115 5.42 -2.15 -22.25
N GLU A 116 5.77 -3.24 -21.54
CA GLU A 116 5.57 -4.63 -21.97
C GLU A 116 5.16 -5.56 -20.82
N GLY A 117 4.85 -6.82 -21.14
CA GLY A 117 4.47 -7.83 -20.16
C GLY A 117 3.07 -7.69 -19.54
N TYR A 118 2.80 -8.52 -18.53
CA TYR A 118 1.48 -8.62 -17.88
C TYR A 118 1.10 -7.39 -17.05
N LEU A 119 2.08 -6.55 -16.69
CA LEU A 119 1.89 -5.31 -15.94
C LEU A 119 1.87 -4.05 -16.81
N LYS A 120 2.07 -4.19 -18.12
CA LYS A 120 2.03 -3.05 -19.05
C LYS A 120 0.81 -2.16 -18.78
N ASN A 121 1.04 -0.86 -18.65
CA ASN A 121 0.01 0.15 -18.45
C ASN A 121 -0.94 -0.06 -17.26
N VAL A 122 -0.54 -0.85 -16.26
CA VAL A 122 -1.30 -0.95 -15.02
C VAL A 122 -0.77 0.13 -14.07
N PRO A 123 -1.59 1.10 -13.63
CA PRO A 123 -1.16 2.14 -12.71
C PRO A 123 -0.81 1.53 -11.36
N TYR A 124 0.22 2.06 -10.70
CA TYR A 124 0.71 1.49 -9.44
C TYR A 124 1.39 2.51 -8.54
N LEU A 125 1.45 2.18 -7.25
CA LEU A 125 2.26 2.88 -6.25
C LEU A 125 3.60 2.16 -6.12
N SER A 126 4.70 2.91 -6.07
CA SER A 126 6.05 2.37 -5.91
C SER A 126 6.71 2.91 -4.65
N PHE A 127 7.39 2.04 -3.90
CA PHE A 127 8.06 2.39 -2.65
C PHE A 127 9.48 1.85 -2.65
N GLN A 128 10.43 2.72 -2.35
CA GLN A 128 11.81 2.31 -2.09
C GLN A 128 11.89 1.58 -0.76
N VAL A 129 12.45 0.37 -0.77
CA VAL A 129 12.79 -0.41 0.43
C VAL A 129 14.30 -0.45 0.57
N ASN A 130 14.84 0.06 1.68
CA ASN A 130 16.29 0.18 1.88
C ASN A 130 16.97 0.89 0.68
N ASN A 131 18.19 0.51 0.30
CA ASN A 131 18.90 1.13 -0.84
C ASN A 131 18.64 0.45 -2.21
N HIS A 132 18.17 -0.80 -2.21
CA HIS A 132 18.10 -1.65 -3.41
C HIS A 132 16.78 -2.41 -3.56
N GLY A 133 15.90 -2.37 -2.57
CA GLY A 133 14.59 -3.01 -2.65
C GLY A 133 13.53 -2.07 -3.18
N GLU A 134 12.44 -2.62 -3.69
CA GLU A 134 11.28 -1.88 -4.16
C GLU A 134 10.02 -2.70 -3.90
N MET A 135 8.95 -2.04 -3.45
CA MET A 135 7.62 -2.62 -3.34
C MET A 135 6.69 -1.89 -4.30
N ASN A 136 5.94 -2.63 -5.11
CA ASN A 136 4.99 -2.09 -6.08
C ASN A 136 3.59 -2.63 -5.80
N VAL A 137 2.59 -1.74 -5.83
CA VAL A 137 1.17 -2.10 -5.60
C VAL A 137 0.34 -1.59 -6.77
N TYR A 138 -0.21 -2.50 -7.55
CA TYR A 138 -0.87 -2.23 -8.83
C TYR A 138 -2.40 -2.23 -8.73
N GLY A 139 -3.02 -1.40 -9.56
CA GLY A 139 -4.46 -1.25 -9.67
C GLY A 139 -5.03 -0.34 -8.57
N ASN A 140 -6.23 -0.66 -8.09
CA ASN A 140 -6.87 0.11 -7.02
C ASN A 140 -6.10 -0.11 -5.72
N PRO A 141 -5.53 0.91 -5.07
CA PRO A 141 -4.78 0.71 -3.83
C PRO A 141 -5.63 0.09 -2.70
N LYS A 142 -6.94 0.42 -2.62
CA LYS A 142 -7.84 -0.15 -1.58
C LYS A 142 -8.09 -1.64 -1.78
N ASP A 143 -8.01 -2.09 -3.03
CA ASP A 143 -8.19 -3.48 -3.42
C ASP A 143 -7.16 -3.75 -4.53
N PRO A 144 -5.91 -4.11 -4.17
CA PRO A 144 -4.82 -4.26 -5.14
C PRO A 144 -5.00 -5.44 -6.10
N ALA A 145 -4.72 -5.21 -7.38
CA ALA A 145 -4.73 -6.26 -8.41
C ALA A 145 -3.42 -7.06 -8.46
N CYS A 146 -2.30 -6.43 -8.07
CA CYS A 146 -1.01 -7.08 -7.92
C CYS A 146 -0.18 -6.39 -6.84
N VAL A 147 0.65 -7.17 -6.16
CA VAL A 147 1.71 -6.68 -5.28
C VAL A 147 3.01 -7.37 -5.69
N GLU A 148 4.07 -6.59 -5.81
CA GLU A 148 5.41 -7.08 -6.10
C GLU A 148 6.43 -6.56 -5.10
N LEU A 149 7.40 -7.39 -4.76
CA LEU A 149 8.62 -7.00 -4.08
C LEU A 149 9.80 -7.38 -4.96
N GLY A 150 10.73 -6.45 -5.12
CA GLY A 150 11.91 -6.69 -5.94
C GLY A 150 13.16 -6.07 -5.37
N SER A 151 14.31 -6.55 -5.86
CA SER A 151 15.61 -6.06 -5.45
C SER A 151 16.60 -6.02 -6.59
N TYR A 152 17.30 -4.90 -6.68
CA TYR A 152 18.43 -4.67 -7.57
C TYR A 152 19.76 -5.16 -6.97
N ALA A 153 19.74 -5.70 -5.73
CA ALA A 153 20.93 -6.25 -5.10
C ALA A 153 21.41 -7.55 -5.79
N ARG A 154 22.60 -8.01 -5.40
CA ARG A 154 23.24 -9.26 -5.87
C ARG A 154 23.90 -10.00 -4.73
N GLY A 155 24.20 -11.28 -4.94
CA GLY A 155 24.83 -12.17 -3.95
C GLY A 155 24.00 -12.29 -2.67
N GLU A 156 24.68 -12.38 -1.52
CA GLU A 156 24.07 -12.53 -0.19
C GLU A 156 22.99 -11.48 0.12
N ARG A 157 23.15 -10.24 -0.37
CA ARG A 157 22.14 -9.19 -0.17
C ARG A 157 20.84 -9.47 -0.91
N LEU A 158 20.91 -10.12 -2.08
CA LEU A 158 19.72 -10.54 -2.80
C LEU A 158 19.06 -11.71 -2.07
N GLU A 159 19.83 -12.69 -1.62
CA GLU A 159 19.32 -13.86 -0.89
C GLU A 159 18.53 -13.45 0.36
N LYS A 160 19.09 -12.56 1.20
CA LYS A 160 18.39 -12.01 2.37
C LYS A 160 17.12 -11.25 2.00
N PHE A 161 17.12 -10.54 0.87
CA PHE A 161 15.92 -9.84 0.41
C PHE A 161 14.86 -10.81 -0.12
N GLN A 162 15.26 -11.89 -0.79
CA GLN A 162 14.35 -12.94 -1.27
C GLN A 162 13.66 -13.63 -0.09
N GLU A 163 14.38 -13.90 1.00
CA GLU A 163 13.82 -14.42 2.26
C GLU A 163 12.77 -13.46 2.83
N LEU A 164 13.14 -12.19 3.05
CA LEU A 164 12.21 -11.14 3.50
C LEU A 164 10.95 -11.07 2.64
N ALA A 165 11.12 -10.98 1.32
CA ALA A 165 10.02 -10.80 0.39
C ALA A 165 9.07 -12.00 0.41
N ARG A 166 9.61 -13.22 0.52
CA ARG A 166 8.81 -14.44 0.64
C ARG A 166 8.06 -14.51 1.96
N GLU A 167 8.73 -14.26 3.08
CA GLU A 167 8.09 -14.28 4.40
C GLU A 167 6.98 -13.24 4.50
N PHE A 168 7.27 -12.02 4.03
CA PHE A 168 6.30 -10.93 4.01
C PHE A 168 5.07 -11.26 3.17
N LEU A 169 5.24 -11.66 1.91
CA LEU A 169 4.11 -11.97 1.02
C LEU A 169 3.34 -13.22 1.46
N ALA A 170 4.03 -14.22 2.01
CA ALA A 170 3.40 -15.41 2.56
C ALA A 170 2.42 -15.10 3.70
N GLY A 171 2.70 -14.07 4.52
CA GLY A 171 1.82 -13.61 5.59
C GLY A 171 0.43 -13.17 5.11
N TYR A 172 0.27 -12.88 3.81
CA TYR A 172 -0.99 -12.46 3.21
C TYR A 172 -1.70 -13.56 2.41
N ILE A 173 -1.13 -14.77 2.36
CA ILE A 173 -1.74 -15.91 1.68
C ILE A 173 -2.48 -16.76 2.70
N SER A 174 -3.81 -16.70 2.67
CA SER A 174 -4.70 -17.39 3.62
C SER A 174 -4.81 -18.91 3.38
N SER A 175 -4.75 -19.33 2.12
CA SER A 175 -4.94 -20.74 1.73
C SER A 175 -3.64 -21.53 1.85
N ARG A 176 -3.70 -22.68 2.55
CA ARG A 176 -2.55 -23.60 2.67
C ARG A 176 -2.04 -24.12 1.32
N SER A 177 -2.94 -24.41 0.37
CA SER A 177 -2.55 -24.88 -0.96
C SER A 177 -1.90 -23.77 -1.79
N ALA A 178 -2.42 -22.55 -1.67
CA ALA A 178 -1.83 -21.38 -2.30
C ALA A 178 -0.44 -21.06 -1.69
N LEU A 179 -0.31 -21.17 -0.37
CA LEU A 179 0.95 -21.00 0.35
C LEU A 179 1.99 -22.05 -0.08
N ALA A 180 1.60 -23.32 -0.16
CA ALA A 180 2.48 -24.38 -0.65
C ALA A 180 2.91 -24.12 -2.11
N THR A 181 1.99 -23.67 -2.96
CA THR A 181 2.28 -23.29 -4.35
C THR A 181 3.29 -22.15 -4.41
N PHE A 182 3.07 -21.10 -3.61
CA PHE A 182 3.97 -19.95 -3.49
C PHE A 182 5.38 -20.37 -3.02
N TYR A 183 5.48 -21.21 -1.99
CA TYR A 183 6.79 -21.68 -1.52
C TYR A 183 7.50 -22.62 -2.51
N SER A 184 6.77 -23.24 -3.42
CA SER A 184 7.34 -24.13 -4.44
C SER A 184 7.95 -23.41 -5.64
N LEU A 185 7.90 -22.07 -5.69
CA LEU A 185 8.44 -21.30 -6.80
C LEU A 185 9.96 -21.37 -6.87
N ASN A 186 10.48 -21.55 -8.09
CA ASN A 186 11.90 -21.46 -8.39
C ASN A 186 12.36 -19.99 -8.44
N LEU A 187 13.34 -19.65 -7.60
CA LEU A 187 13.89 -18.30 -7.50
C LEU A 187 14.61 -17.81 -8.77
N LYS A 188 14.87 -18.69 -9.74
CA LYS A 188 15.48 -18.36 -11.04
C LYS A 188 14.48 -17.92 -12.12
N GLY A 189 13.18 -17.94 -11.80
CA GLY A 189 12.12 -17.60 -12.75
C GLY A 189 11.13 -18.74 -12.86
N GLU A 190 9.89 -18.48 -12.47
CA GLU A 190 8.77 -19.43 -12.57
C GLU A 190 7.45 -18.69 -12.38
N GLU A 191 6.38 -19.26 -12.92
CA GLU A 191 5.03 -18.79 -12.68
C GLU A 191 4.13 -19.98 -12.30
N LYS A 192 3.34 -19.85 -11.24
CA LYS A 192 2.35 -20.86 -10.81
C LYS A 192 1.04 -20.21 -10.43
N ARG A 193 -0.06 -20.92 -10.69
CA ARG A 193 -1.43 -20.49 -10.35
C ARG A 193 -1.94 -21.23 -9.12
N ALA A 194 -2.63 -20.52 -8.24
CA ALA A 194 -3.44 -21.10 -7.18
C ALA A 194 -4.78 -20.37 -7.08
N GLY A 195 -5.86 -21.04 -7.48
CA GLY A 195 -7.16 -20.39 -7.65
C GLY A 195 -7.08 -19.26 -8.68
N LYS A 196 -7.58 -18.08 -8.32
CA LYS A 196 -7.53 -16.89 -9.18
C LYS A 196 -6.16 -16.20 -9.20
N PHE A 197 -5.33 -16.42 -8.19
CA PHE A 197 -4.04 -15.76 -8.08
C PHE A 197 -2.96 -16.49 -8.89
N ILE A 198 -2.06 -15.71 -9.46
CA ILE A 198 -0.81 -16.16 -10.03
C ILE A 198 0.32 -15.64 -9.15
N PHE A 199 1.27 -16.52 -8.88
CA PHE A 199 2.53 -16.19 -8.24
C PHE A 199 3.65 -16.28 -9.28
N LYS A 200 4.50 -15.27 -9.33
CA LYS A 200 5.57 -15.19 -10.32
C LYS A 200 6.88 -14.76 -9.69
N ILE A 201 7.96 -15.42 -10.10
CA ILE A 201 9.33 -14.94 -9.94
C ILE A 201 9.82 -14.45 -11.29
N LYS A 202 10.34 -13.22 -11.32
CA LYS A 202 10.99 -12.64 -12.49
C LYS A 202 12.48 -12.43 -12.20
N PRO A 203 13.40 -13.10 -12.90
CA PRO A 203 14.82 -12.92 -12.70
C PRO A 203 15.31 -11.59 -13.32
N PRO A 204 16.48 -11.07 -12.88
CA PRO A 204 17.09 -9.85 -13.42
C PRO A 204 17.37 -9.82 -14.92
N THR A 205 17.29 -10.98 -15.58
CA THR A 205 17.58 -11.13 -17.01
C THR A 205 16.35 -10.93 -17.90
N GLU A 206 15.13 -10.90 -17.32
CA GLU A 206 13.93 -10.57 -18.09
C GLU A 206 13.91 -9.08 -18.44
N SER A 207 13.41 -8.73 -19.63
CA SER A 207 13.53 -7.39 -20.23
C SER A 207 12.83 -6.30 -19.40
N ASP A 208 11.63 -6.59 -18.91
CA ASP A 208 10.82 -5.68 -18.08
C ASP A 208 11.17 -5.75 -16.59
N SER A 209 12.22 -6.49 -16.21
CA SER A 209 12.71 -6.54 -14.84
C SER A 209 13.56 -5.33 -14.45
N PHE A 210 14.04 -4.58 -15.45
CA PHE A 210 15.03 -3.51 -15.31
C PHE A 210 16.28 -3.93 -14.52
N GLY A 211 16.65 -5.20 -14.57
CA GLY A 211 17.78 -5.76 -13.83
C GLY A 211 17.49 -6.02 -12.34
N ALA A 212 16.24 -5.94 -11.88
CA ALA A 212 15.86 -6.41 -10.54
C ALA A 212 15.35 -7.85 -10.59
N TRP A 213 15.51 -8.55 -9.48
CA TRP A 213 14.74 -9.77 -9.22
C TRP A 213 13.39 -9.36 -8.62
N TRP A 214 12.29 -9.99 -9.02
CA TRP A 214 10.95 -9.71 -8.50
C TRP A 214 10.21 -10.97 -8.08
N ILE A 215 9.39 -10.84 -7.04
CA ILE A 215 8.35 -11.78 -6.65
C ILE A 215 7.00 -11.08 -6.61
N SER A 216 6.00 -11.72 -7.20
CA SER A 216 4.71 -11.10 -7.51
C SER A 216 3.56 -12.01 -7.11
N ILE A 217 2.51 -11.42 -6.54
CA ILE A 217 1.18 -12.05 -6.38
C ILE A 217 0.19 -11.19 -7.15
N TYR A 218 -0.57 -11.80 -8.07
CA TYR A 218 -1.53 -11.03 -8.87
C TYR A 218 -2.77 -11.79 -9.29
N ASP A 219 -3.85 -11.04 -9.52
CA ASP A 219 -5.09 -11.51 -10.14
C ASP A 219 -5.15 -10.97 -11.59
N PRO A 220 -5.05 -11.84 -12.61
CA PRO A 220 -4.98 -11.42 -14.01
C PRO A 220 -6.25 -10.71 -14.50
N GLU A 221 -7.42 -11.09 -14.00
CA GLU A 221 -8.68 -10.45 -14.39
C GLU A 221 -8.76 -9.02 -13.86
N ARG A 222 -8.26 -8.82 -12.65
CA ARG A 222 -8.23 -7.49 -12.02
C ARG A 222 -7.17 -6.60 -12.64
N LEU A 223 -6.02 -7.15 -13.04
CA LEU A 223 -5.02 -6.41 -13.81
C LEU A 223 -5.59 -5.93 -15.15
N ALA A 224 -6.34 -6.78 -15.86
CA ALA A 224 -6.98 -6.40 -17.12
C ALA A 224 -7.95 -5.24 -16.94
N LYS A 225 -8.75 -5.24 -15.86
CA LYS A 225 -9.70 -4.16 -15.53
C LYS A 225 -9.02 -2.86 -15.11
N ALA A 226 -7.84 -2.93 -14.51
CA ALA A 226 -7.12 -1.76 -14.01
C ALA A 226 -6.28 -1.05 -15.09
N ARG A 227 -6.09 -1.68 -16.25
CA ARG A 227 -5.18 -1.21 -17.30
C ARG A 227 -5.67 0.08 -17.95
N LEU A 228 -4.76 1.03 -18.14
CA LEU A 228 -5.00 2.29 -18.83
C LEU A 228 -4.52 2.23 -20.29
N ASN A 229 -4.94 3.20 -21.10
CA ASN A 229 -4.28 3.44 -22.38
C ASN A 229 -2.90 4.08 -22.19
N ASP A 230 -2.07 4.04 -23.23
CA ASP A 230 -0.69 4.54 -23.18
C ASP A 230 -0.61 6.01 -22.77
N ALA A 231 -1.47 6.87 -23.33
CA ALA A 231 -1.43 8.31 -23.08
C ALA A 231 -1.76 8.68 -21.63
N GLU A 232 -2.70 7.98 -21.01
CA GLU A 232 -3.03 8.16 -19.59
C GLU A 232 -1.94 7.59 -18.70
N TYR A 233 -1.45 6.38 -19.00
CA TYR A 233 -0.41 5.74 -18.20
C TYR A 233 0.92 6.53 -18.20
N GLN A 234 1.28 7.14 -19.33
CA GLN A 234 2.48 7.96 -19.46
C GLN A 234 2.46 9.22 -18.59
N LYS A 235 1.29 9.74 -18.22
CA LYS A 235 1.17 10.90 -17.31
C LYS A 235 1.47 10.52 -15.86
N LEU A 236 1.33 9.24 -15.52
CA LEU A 236 1.41 8.72 -14.16
C LEU A 236 2.73 8.01 -13.87
N THR A 237 3.60 7.89 -14.86
CA THR A 237 4.88 7.17 -14.76
C THR A 237 6.04 7.95 -15.34
N LEU A 238 7.23 7.70 -14.81
CA LEU A 238 8.49 8.22 -15.36
C LEU A 238 9.30 7.09 -15.99
N PRO A 239 10.12 7.37 -17.02
CA PRO A 239 11.10 6.40 -17.51
C PRO A 239 12.06 5.95 -16.39
N PHE A 240 12.50 4.67 -16.45
CA PHE A 240 13.35 4.06 -15.42
C PHE A 240 14.61 4.87 -15.12
N ASP A 241 15.28 5.34 -16.18
CA ASP A 241 16.51 6.11 -16.09
C ASP A 241 16.31 7.51 -15.50
N GLN A 242 15.07 8.00 -15.36
CA GLN A 242 14.78 9.24 -14.65
C GLN A 242 14.67 9.05 -13.13
N ILE A 243 14.42 7.82 -12.67
CA ILE A 243 14.26 7.48 -11.26
C ILE A 243 15.53 6.83 -10.72
N ARG A 244 16.09 5.84 -11.45
CA ARG A 244 17.22 5.02 -11.05
C ARG A 244 18.40 5.13 -12.02
N ASN A 245 19.58 4.75 -11.56
CA ASN A 245 20.71 4.46 -12.43
C ASN A 245 20.70 2.99 -12.89
N LYS A 246 21.62 2.61 -13.78
CA LYS A 246 21.76 1.23 -14.30
C LYS A 246 21.96 0.14 -13.25
N ASN A 247 22.36 0.51 -12.03
CA ASN A 247 22.56 -0.41 -10.91
C ASN A 247 21.32 -0.46 -9.99
N GLY A 248 20.20 0.15 -10.40
CA GLY A 248 18.97 0.19 -9.63
C GLY A 248 18.99 1.10 -8.41
N VAL A 249 19.98 2.00 -8.30
CA VAL A 249 20.05 2.97 -7.18
C VAL A 249 19.31 4.26 -7.57
N LEU A 250 18.51 4.79 -6.64
CA LEU A 250 17.79 6.05 -6.83
C LEU A 250 18.71 7.23 -7.12
N LYS A 251 18.28 8.10 -8.04
CA LYS A 251 18.94 9.36 -8.37
C LYS A 251 18.62 10.43 -7.32
N LYS A 252 19.43 10.50 -6.26
CA LYS A 252 19.27 11.47 -5.16
C LYS A 252 19.24 12.93 -5.59
N ASN A 253 19.90 13.27 -6.69
CA ASN A 253 19.90 14.64 -7.24
C ASN A 253 18.56 15.05 -7.88
N ARG A 254 17.55 14.17 -7.89
CA ARG A 254 16.21 14.41 -8.44
C ARG A 254 15.08 14.28 -7.41
N GLU A 255 15.40 14.18 -6.11
CA GLU A 255 14.40 13.96 -5.06
C GLU A 255 13.28 15.02 -5.06
N LEU A 256 13.60 16.30 -5.27
CA LEU A 256 12.59 17.36 -5.38
C LEU A 256 11.67 17.16 -6.59
N GLN A 257 12.24 16.82 -7.75
CA GLN A 257 11.46 16.56 -8.97
C GLN A 257 10.55 15.34 -8.80
N HIS A 258 11.05 14.29 -8.12
CA HIS A 258 10.27 13.11 -7.79
C HIS A 258 9.10 13.46 -6.85
N HIS A 259 9.34 14.33 -5.87
CA HIS A 259 8.31 14.80 -4.97
C HIS A 259 7.21 15.60 -5.69
N ASP A 260 7.59 16.59 -6.51
CA ASP A 260 6.65 17.41 -7.28
C ASP A 260 5.83 16.55 -8.26
N PHE A 261 6.47 15.56 -8.88
CA PHE A 261 5.81 14.59 -9.74
C PHE A 261 4.78 13.78 -8.97
N LEU A 262 5.13 13.21 -7.82
CA LEU A 262 4.21 12.44 -7.00
C LEU A 262 3.00 13.29 -6.57
N GLN A 263 3.23 14.52 -6.13
CA GLN A 263 2.17 15.42 -5.72
C GLN A 263 1.20 15.73 -6.88
N THR A 264 1.72 15.97 -8.08
CA THR A 264 0.90 16.28 -9.26
C THR A 264 0.16 15.04 -9.77
N SER A 265 0.86 13.91 -9.87
CA SER A 265 0.31 12.64 -10.38
C SER A 265 -0.79 12.10 -9.47
N MET A 266 -0.65 12.23 -8.15
CA MET A 266 -1.70 11.83 -7.20
C MET A 266 -2.98 12.64 -7.39
N MET A 267 -2.89 13.90 -7.80
CA MET A 267 -4.06 14.73 -8.10
C MET A 267 -4.78 14.23 -9.38
N ASP A 268 -4.02 13.77 -10.38
CA ASP A 268 -4.55 13.25 -11.63
C ASP A 268 -5.32 11.92 -11.50
N TRP A 269 -5.09 11.18 -10.41
CA TRP A 269 -5.80 9.91 -10.12
C TRP A 269 -7.20 10.15 -9.55
N PHE A 270 -7.50 11.34 -9.04
CA PHE A 270 -8.84 11.64 -8.54
C PHE A 270 -9.86 11.59 -9.70
N GLY A 271 -10.84 10.69 -9.60
CA GLY A 271 -11.98 10.60 -10.52
C GLY A 271 -11.80 9.70 -11.75
N LYS A 272 -10.63 9.08 -11.97
CA LYS A 272 -10.35 8.29 -13.20
C LYS A 272 -10.34 6.76 -13.01
N LEU A 273 -10.28 6.25 -11.79
CA LEU A 273 -10.30 4.81 -11.53
C LEU A 273 -11.73 4.34 -11.16
N PRO A 274 -12.31 3.33 -11.84
CA PRO A 274 -13.62 2.78 -11.48
C PRO A 274 -13.59 2.20 -10.05
N GLY A 275 -14.53 2.63 -9.19
CA GLY A 275 -14.57 2.24 -7.77
C GLY A 275 -13.69 3.09 -6.84
N PHE A 276 -13.11 4.16 -7.37
CA PHE A 276 -12.27 5.10 -6.61
C PHE A 276 -13.10 6.28 -6.10
N TYR A 277 -13.86 6.03 -5.04
CA TYR A 277 -14.57 7.07 -4.33
C TYR A 277 -13.61 7.71 -3.33
N GLY A 278 -13.18 8.94 -3.65
CA GLY A 278 -12.64 9.84 -2.66
C GLY A 278 -13.75 10.17 -1.65
N PHE A 279 -13.40 10.19 -0.38
CA PHE A 279 -14.23 10.81 0.64
C PHE A 279 -13.74 12.23 0.83
N TYR A 280 -14.66 13.18 1.00
CA TYR A 280 -14.33 14.50 1.50
C TYR A 280 -15.16 14.77 2.74
N ARG A 281 -14.63 15.59 3.65
CA ARG A 281 -15.43 16.16 4.73
C ARG A 281 -15.89 17.54 4.29
N ASP A 282 -17.18 17.81 4.45
CA ASP A 282 -17.72 19.13 4.14
C ASP A 282 -17.29 20.18 5.19
N GLY A 283 -17.69 21.43 4.98
CA GLY A 283 -17.42 22.52 5.93
C GLY A 283 -18.04 22.31 7.33
N ALA A 284 -18.89 21.30 7.51
CA ALA A 284 -19.48 20.87 8.78
C ALA A 284 -18.84 19.57 9.31
N ASN A 285 -17.71 19.15 8.74
CA ASN A 285 -16.93 17.98 9.14
C ASN A 285 -17.68 16.64 8.98
N GLN A 286 -18.76 16.59 8.21
CA GLN A 286 -19.47 15.34 7.93
C GLN A 286 -18.76 14.60 6.78
N LEU A 287 -18.56 13.29 6.94
CA LEU A 287 -18.01 12.45 5.88
C LEU A 287 -19.03 12.36 4.74
N LYS A 288 -18.69 12.92 3.58
CA LYS A 288 -19.51 12.89 2.38
C LYS A 288 -18.84 12.03 1.32
N VAL A 289 -19.66 11.21 0.66
CA VAL A 289 -19.28 10.52 -0.56
C VAL A 289 -19.41 11.54 -1.70
N VAL A 290 -18.40 11.69 -2.54
CA VAL A 290 -18.51 12.50 -3.76
C VAL A 290 -19.65 11.90 -4.61
N PRO A 291 -20.74 12.63 -4.88
CA PRO A 291 -21.86 12.08 -5.62
C PRO A 291 -21.44 11.77 -7.07
N TYR A 292 -21.95 10.66 -7.58
CA TYR A 292 -21.87 10.31 -9.00
C TYR A 292 -22.67 11.35 -9.80
N ILE A 293 -21.98 12.25 -10.52
CA ILE A 293 -22.63 13.00 -11.59
C ILE A 293 -22.61 12.07 -12.80
N SER A 294 -23.71 11.36 -13.05
CA SER A 294 -23.92 10.79 -14.36
C SER A 294 -24.01 11.96 -15.32
N SER A 295 -23.07 12.09 -16.26
CA SER A 295 -23.36 12.81 -17.49
C SER A 295 -24.33 11.94 -18.28
N SER A 296 -25.61 12.06 -17.96
CA SER A 296 -26.70 11.80 -18.91
C SER A 296 -26.95 13.12 -19.63
N ASN A 297 -27.09 13.02 -20.97
CA ASN A 297 -27.62 14.09 -21.82
C ASN A 297 -28.95 14.63 -21.29
#